data_AF-A0A661ZLD9-F1
#
_entry.id   AF-A0A661ZLD9-F1
#
_cell.length_a   1.000
_cell.length_b   1.000
_cell.length_c   1.000
_cell.angle_alpha   90.00
_cell.angle_beta   90.00
_cell.angle_gamma   90.00
#
_symmetry.space_group_name_H-M   'P 1'
#
loop_
_entity.id
_entity.type
_entity.pdbx_description
1 polymer ?
#
loop_
_entity_poly.entity_id
_entity_poly.type
_entity_poly.pdbx_seq_one_letter_code
_entity_poly.pdbx_strand_id
1 'polypeptide(L)'
;IAGMSGVIITDMIQFIIIIFMIVAIFIPGIYADTEGLSRLTELPDNMLNGTFYGWVFLIALPLFLSPSVLIRMDLWQRILAAKDGKTAKRVSIISGLGMLPFYIIFPLVGMTLRIVLGDSLNANDVTYLFLERHSDIGVKFLSALDVTNVFLNAHMKEFILGFVVVGLMSALMSSGDSFLNLVSISAVRDFAGWRKKSSLTDKKQIYKQIRIATIIFGFIALGMALVLPKIVDLMVVGIATIVIFVPITFLALIKDDVYKYRKAAIYSILSGFVVNLVFFVWGTIAPDQMEAKSSFIPAFIVASLVLLVGVRFWKTDKQDGSGGKD
;
A
#
# COMPACT_ATOMS: atom_id res chain seq x y z
N ILE A 1 -6.54 12.02 17.70
CA ILE A 1 -6.46 13.20 18.61
C ILE A 1 -5.31 14.13 18.22
N ALA A 2 -4.16 13.61 17.78
CA ALA A 2 -2.97 14.42 17.46
C ALA A 2 -2.91 15.08 16.07
N GLY A 3 -3.89 14.84 15.18
CA GLY A 3 -3.88 15.39 13.81
C GLY A 3 -2.72 14.83 12.96
N MET A 4 -2.47 15.45 11.81
CA MET A 4 -1.46 14.98 10.83
C MET A 4 -0.02 15.15 11.34
N SER A 5 0.27 16.19 12.15
CA SER A 5 1.62 16.45 12.67
C SER A 5 2.08 15.43 13.71
N GLY A 6 1.17 14.98 14.59
CA GLY A 6 1.49 13.92 15.56
C GLY A 6 1.81 12.59 14.88
N VAL A 7 1.05 12.25 13.83
CA VAL A 7 1.29 11.04 13.03
C VAL A 7 2.69 11.06 12.40
N ILE A 8 3.12 12.20 11.86
CA ILE A 8 4.46 12.29 11.24
C ILE A 8 5.59 12.00 12.24
N ILE A 9 5.47 12.47 13.49
CA ILE A 9 6.49 12.24 14.52
C ILE A 9 6.50 10.77 14.94
N THR A 10 5.32 10.18 15.17
CA THR A 10 5.22 8.76 15.51
C THR A 10 5.73 7.86 14.39
N ASP A 11 5.39 8.18 13.13
CA ASP A 11 5.89 7.49 11.94
C ASP A 11 7.43 7.53 11.89
N MET A 12 8.04 8.67 12.21
CA MET A 12 9.49 8.83 12.21
C MET A 12 10.16 7.99 13.30
N ILE A 13 9.63 7.98 14.52
CA ILE A 13 10.15 7.17 15.62
C ILE A 13 10.03 5.68 15.26
N GLN A 14 8.88 5.25 14.77
CA GLN A 14 8.65 3.88 14.32
C GLN A 14 9.60 3.49 13.20
N PHE A 15 9.83 4.37 12.22
CA PHE A 15 10.79 4.14 11.15
C PHE A 15 12.21 3.90 11.68
N ILE A 16 12.67 4.71 12.64
CA ILE A 16 13.98 4.53 13.29
C ILE A 16 14.05 3.16 13.98
N ILE A 17 12.99 2.76 14.69
CA ILE A 17 12.93 1.44 15.34
C ILE A 17 13.05 0.32 14.29
N ILE A 18 12.33 0.39 13.16
CA ILE A 18 12.43 -0.64 12.13
C ILE A 18 13.81 -0.66 11.49
N ILE A 19 14.44 0.49 11.24
CA ILE A 19 15.82 0.53 10.74
C ILE A 19 16.78 -0.12 11.71
N PHE A 20 16.64 0.15 13.02
CA PHE A 20 17.41 -0.55 14.05
C PHE A 20 17.18 -2.06 13.99
N MET A 21 15.93 -2.52 13.87
CA MET A 21 15.63 -3.95 13.73
C MET A 21 16.27 -4.58 12.50
N ILE A 22 16.28 -3.87 11.37
CA ILE A 22 16.88 -4.35 10.13
C ILE A 22 18.38 -4.58 10.31
N VAL A 23 19.08 -3.61 10.90
CA VAL A 23 20.53 -3.66 11.06
C VAL A 23 20.95 -4.61 12.19
N ALA A 24 20.24 -4.60 13.32
CA ALA A 24 20.64 -5.34 14.52
C ALA A 24 20.11 -6.78 14.56
N ILE A 25 19.00 -7.08 13.87
CA ILE A 25 18.31 -8.38 13.98
C ILE A 25 18.09 -9.03 12.61
N PHE A 26 17.40 -8.38 11.67
CA PHE A 26 17.02 -9.03 10.41
C PHE A 26 18.22 -9.39 9.53
N ILE A 27 19.11 -8.45 9.22
CA ILE A 27 20.27 -8.72 8.36
C ILE A 27 21.19 -9.77 9.00
N PRO A 28 21.62 -9.62 10.27
CA PRO A 28 22.46 -10.63 10.92
C PRO A 28 21.78 -11.99 11.06
N GLY A 29 20.47 -12.01 11.35
CA GLY A 29 19.71 -13.26 11.49
C GLY A 29 19.58 -14.00 10.16
N ILE A 30 19.27 -13.30 9.06
CA ILE A 30 19.26 -13.87 7.71
C ILE A 30 20.65 -14.44 7.41
N TYR A 31 21.71 -13.67 7.65
CA TYR A 31 23.07 -14.10 7.38
C TYR A 31 23.47 -15.36 8.18
N ALA A 32 23.07 -15.42 9.45
CA ALA A 32 23.37 -16.54 10.34
C ALA A 32 22.65 -17.82 9.92
N ASP A 33 21.33 -17.76 9.70
CA ASP A 33 20.53 -18.95 9.39
C ASP A 33 20.73 -19.45 7.94
N THR A 34 21.15 -18.57 7.02
CA THR A 34 21.42 -18.93 5.61
C THR A 34 22.90 -19.23 5.30
N GLU A 35 23.77 -19.22 6.32
CA GLU A 35 25.23 -19.36 6.16
C GLU A 35 25.80 -18.42 5.08
N GLY A 36 25.52 -17.12 5.23
CA GLY A 36 25.95 -16.11 4.27
C GLY A 36 25.24 -16.19 2.91
N LEU A 37 23.95 -16.55 2.91
CA LEU A 37 23.07 -16.72 1.74
C LEU A 37 23.32 -17.99 0.91
N SER A 38 24.29 -18.83 1.25
CA SER A 38 24.61 -20.06 0.51
C SER A 38 23.45 -21.07 0.52
N ARG A 39 22.76 -21.20 1.67
CA ARG A 39 21.63 -22.10 1.87
C ARG A 39 20.35 -21.70 1.13
N LEU A 40 20.31 -20.50 0.53
CA LEU A 40 19.17 -20.11 -0.30
C LEU A 40 18.96 -21.07 -1.48
N THR A 41 20.01 -21.76 -1.93
CA THR A 41 19.95 -22.79 -2.97
C THR A 41 19.17 -24.05 -2.56
N GLU A 42 18.90 -24.25 -1.27
CA GLU A 42 18.02 -25.32 -0.78
C GLU A 42 16.55 -25.05 -1.11
N LEU A 43 16.19 -23.80 -1.40
CA LEU A 43 14.83 -23.42 -1.74
C LEU A 43 14.50 -23.79 -3.20
N PRO A 44 13.21 -24.03 -3.49
CA PRO A 44 12.76 -24.23 -4.86
C PRO A 44 13.21 -23.07 -5.79
N ASP A 45 13.68 -23.41 -7.00
CA ASP A 45 14.23 -22.45 -7.97
C ASP A 45 13.28 -21.28 -8.29
N ASN A 46 11.96 -21.51 -8.17
CA ASN A 46 10.95 -20.49 -8.42
C ASN A 46 10.97 -19.32 -7.41
N MET A 47 11.56 -19.50 -6.22
CA MET A 47 11.63 -18.47 -5.19
C MET A 47 12.75 -17.46 -5.42
N LEU A 48 13.87 -17.92 -5.99
CA LEU A 48 15.02 -17.07 -6.31
C LEU A 48 14.95 -16.54 -7.75
N ASN A 49 14.12 -17.13 -8.59
CA ASN A 49 13.96 -16.71 -9.97
C ASN A 49 12.94 -15.56 -10.10
N GLY A 50 13.46 -14.34 -10.17
CA GLY A 50 12.65 -13.14 -10.42
C GLY A 50 11.88 -13.14 -11.75
N THR A 51 12.25 -13.99 -12.72
CA THR A 51 11.57 -14.14 -14.02
C THR A 51 10.58 -15.29 -14.07
N PHE A 52 10.33 -15.98 -12.95
CA PHE A 52 9.45 -17.17 -12.89
C PHE A 52 8.05 -16.91 -13.46
N TYR A 53 7.45 -15.76 -13.15
CA TYR A 53 6.14 -15.35 -13.67
C TYR A 53 6.16 -14.80 -15.11
N GLY A 54 7.33 -14.81 -15.77
CA GLY A 54 7.53 -14.36 -17.13
C GLY A 54 7.74 -12.86 -17.29
N TRP A 55 8.35 -12.47 -18.41
CA TRP A 55 8.66 -11.08 -18.75
C TRP A 55 7.42 -10.19 -18.87
N VAL A 56 6.29 -10.76 -19.32
CA VAL A 56 5.01 -10.03 -19.41
C VAL A 56 4.56 -9.55 -18.03
N PHE A 57 4.64 -10.41 -17.00
CA PHE A 57 4.31 -10.03 -15.63
C PHE A 57 5.25 -8.95 -15.09
N LEU A 58 6.56 -9.09 -15.33
CA LEU A 58 7.56 -8.12 -14.88
C LEU A 58 7.40 -6.74 -15.52
N ILE A 59 6.94 -6.67 -16.77
CA ILE A 59 6.63 -5.40 -17.45
C ILE A 59 5.27 -4.85 -16.98
N ALA A 60 4.29 -5.73 -16.77
CA ALA A 60 2.95 -5.36 -16.31
C ALA A 60 2.98 -4.77 -14.89
N LEU A 61 3.79 -5.31 -13.98
CA LEU A 61 3.90 -4.84 -12.60
C LEU A 61 4.15 -3.33 -12.50
N PRO A 62 5.26 -2.75 -13.01
CA PRO A 62 5.48 -1.32 -12.93
C PRO A 62 4.44 -0.53 -13.74
N LEU A 63 3.92 -1.08 -14.85
CA LEU A 63 2.93 -0.39 -15.69
C LEU A 63 1.58 -0.22 -14.99
N PHE A 64 1.14 -1.18 -14.18
CA PHE A 64 -0.18 -1.14 -13.52
C PHE A 64 -0.09 -0.75 -12.04
N LEU A 65 0.93 -1.19 -11.32
CA LEU A 65 1.10 -0.93 -9.89
C LEU A 65 1.60 0.50 -9.62
N SER A 66 2.52 1.03 -10.44
CA SER A 66 3.04 2.39 -10.20
C SER A 66 1.95 3.45 -10.34
N PRO A 67 1.09 3.41 -11.38
CA PRO A 67 0.00 4.37 -11.49
C PRO A 67 -1.11 4.18 -10.45
N SER A 68 -1.33 2.96 -9.93
CA SER A 68 -2.32 2.74 -8.88
C SER A 68 -2.00 3.54 -7.61
N VAL A 69 -0.70 3.70 -7.33
CA VAL A 69 -0.21 4.49 -6.20
C VAL A 69 -0.50 5.99 -6.38
N LEU A 70 -0.46 6.52 -7.61
CA LEU A 70 -0.76 7.92 -7.92
C LEU A 70 -2.21 8.32 -7.64
N ILE A 71 -3.14 7.37 -7.54
CA ILE A 71 -4.54 7.69 -7.23
C ILE A 71 -4.74 7.94 -5.72
N ARG A 72 -3.83 7.45 -4.89
CA ARG A 72 -4.02 7.47 -3.45
C ARG A 72 -3.86 8.87 -2.88
N MET A 73 -4.88 9.33 -2.16
CA MET A 73 -4.94 10.69 -1.62
C MET A 73 -3.91 10.95 -0.51
N ASP A 74 -3.46 9.93 0.22
CA ASP A 74 -2.49 10.09 1.31
C ASP A 74 -1.13 10.61 0.81
N LEU A 75 -0.72 10.20 -0.39
CA LEU A 75 0.52 10.66 -1.00
C LEU A 75 0.41 12.14 -1.43
N TRP A 76 -0.70 12.51 -2.05
CA TRP A 76 -0.95 13.90 -2.43
C TRP A 76 -1.03 14.82 -1.22
N GLN A 77 -1.66 14.39 -0.13
CA GLN A 77 -1.68 15.18 1.11
C GLN A 77 -0.27 15.47 1.63
N ARG A 78 0.63 14.49 1.59
CA ARG A 78 2.03 14.65 2.01
C ARG A 78 2.83 15.54 1.04
N ILE A 79 2.61 15.40 -0.27
CA ILE A 79 3.26 16.22 -1.30
C ILE A 79 2.79 17.69 -1.20
N LEU A 80 1.50 17.94 -1.03
CA LEU A 80 0.92 19.28 -0.91
C LEU A 80 1.26 19.96 0.43
N ALA A 81 1.58 19.18 1.46
CA ALA A 81 2.08 19.69 2.74
C ALA A 81 3.57 20.02 2.72
N ALA A 82 4.30 19.67 1.65
CA ALA A 82 5.73 19.98 1.54
C ALA A 82 5.97 21.49 1.42
N LYS A 83 7.10 21.96 1.94
CA LYS A 83 7.48 23.38 1.93
C LYS A 83 7.57 23.97 0.51
N ASP A 84 8.06 23.18 -0.43
CA ASP A 84 8.30 23.59 -1.81
C ASP A 84 8.41 22.36 -2.73
N GLY A 85 8.31 22.58 -4.05
CA GLY A 85 8.35 21.50 -5.04
C GLY A 85 9.67 20.73 -5.10
N LYS A 86 10.80 21.37 -4.80
CA LYS A 86 12.11 20.70 -4.77
C LYS A 86 12.18 19.73 -3.58
N THR A 87 11.69 20.16 -2.42
CA THR A 87 11.54 19.31 -1.23
C THR A 87 10.59 18.15 -1.51
N ALA A 88 9.43 18.39 -2.09
CA ALA A 88 8.47 17.34 -2.44
C ALA A 88 9.07 16.26 -3.37
N LYS A 89 9.79 16.68 -4.42
CA LYS A 89 10.47 15.75 -5.34
C LYS A 89 11.55 14.95 -4.63
N ARG A 90 12.41 15.61 -3.85
CA ARG A 90 13.52 14.96 -3.14
C ARG A 90 13.00 13.93 -2.14
N VAL A 91 12.01 14.29 -1.33
CA VAL A 91 11.42 13.39 -0.33
C VAL A 91 10.74 12.21 -1.02
N SER A 92 10.00 12.43 -2.11
CA SER A 92 9.35 11.33 -2.84
C SER A 92 10.36 10.31 -3.37
N ILE A 93 11.50 10.75 -3.91
CA ILE A 93 12.57 9.87 -4.40
C ILE A 93 13.22 9.12 -3.22
N ILE A 94 13.53 9.83 -2.13
CA ILE A 94 14.13 9.21 -0.93
C ILE A 94 13.20 8.17 -0.33
N SER A 95 11.90 8.44 -0.22
CA SER A 95 10.91 7.48 0.28
C SER A 95 10.77 6.27 -0.64
N GLY A 96 10.76 6.49 -1.96
CA GLY A 96 10.71 5.40 -2.95
C GLY A 96 11.96 4.51 -2.93
N LEU A 97 13.15 5.08 -2.84
CA LEU A 97 14.39 4.29 -2.70
C LEU A 97 14.49 3.64 -1.32
N GLY A 98 14.05 4.35 -0.27
CA GLY A 98 14.06 3.89 1.11
C GLY A 98 13.17 2.67 1.35
N MET A 99 12.14 2.43 0.53
CA MET A 99 11.28 1.25 0.66
C MET A 99 11.91 -0.03 0.09
N LEU A 100 12.88 0.09 -0.84
CA LEU A 100 13.46 -1.06 -1.54
C LEU A 100 14.11 -2.09 -0.61
N PRO A 101 14.90 -1.71 0.42
CA PRO A 101 15.43 -2.67 1.37
C PRO A 101 14.35 -3.51 2.06
N PHE A 102 13.20 -2.92 2.39
CA PHE A 102 12.11 -3.63 3.05
C PHE A 102 11.51 -4.72 2.15
N TYR A 103 11.38 -4.45 0.85
CA TYR A 103 10.91 -5.44 -0.13
C TYR A 103 11.88 -6.60 -0.35
N ILE A 104 13.14 -6.47 0.06
CA ILE A 104 14.14 -7.54 -0.03
C ILE A 104 14.20 -8.29 1.30
N ILE A 105 14.30 -7.57 2.41
CA ILE A 105 14.50 -8.14 3.74
C ILE A 105 13.31 -8.98 4.19
N PHE A 106 12.05 -8.52 4.06
CA PHE A 106 10.91 -9.29 4.56
C PHE A 106 10.66 -10.60 3.79
N PRO A 107 10.76 -10.65 2.45
CA PRO A 107 10.75 -11.92 1.73
C PRO A 107 11.93 -12.83 2.09
N LEU A 108 13.13 -12.28 2.29
CA LEU A 108 14.29 -13.06 2.78
C LEU A 108 14.06 -13.65 4.15
N VAL A 109 13.41 -12.94 5.08
CA VAL A 109 13.00 -13.48 6.39
C VAL A 109 12.10 -14.71 6.21
N GLY A 110 11.10 -14.63 5.33
CA GLY A 110 10.20 -15.76 5.03
C GLY A 110 10.92 -16.94 4.40
N MET A 111 11.80 -16.68 3.43
CA MET A 111 12.65 -17.69 2.79
C MET A 111 13.61 -18.36 3.78
N THR A 112 14.23 -17.57 4.65
CA THR A 112 15.15 -18.06 5.70
C THR A 112 14.42 -18.98 6.68
N LEU A 113 13.25 -18.56 7.18
CA LEU A 113 12.50 -19.41 8.10
C LEU A 113 11.98 -20.68 7.43
N ARG A 114 11.63 -20.63 6.13
CA ARG A 114 11.24 -21.83 5.39
C ARG A 114 12.38 -22.86 5.33
N ILE A 115 13.63 -22.42 5.14
CA ILE A 115 14.81 -23.30 5.20
C ILE A 115 14.96 -23.94 6.59
N VAL A 116 14.72 -23.17 7.65
CA VAL A 116 14.99 -23.58 9.03
C VAL A 116 13.88 -24.44 9.64
N LEU A 117 12.62 -24.08 9.41
CA LEU A 117 11.44 -24.70 10.05
C LEU A 117 10.58 -25.52 9.08
N GLY A 118 10.91 -25.52 7.79
CA GLY A 118 10.22 -26.30 6.75
C GLY A 118 8.89 -25.69 6.28
N ASP A 119 8.14 -26.49 5.53
CA ASP A 119 6.97 -26.04 4.75
C ASP A 119 5.68 -25.88 5.56
N SER A 120 5.62 -26.35 6.80
CA SER A 120 4.42 -26.25 7.66
C SER A 120 4.27 -24.90 8.38
N LEU A 121 5.04 -23.89 7.97
CA LEU A 121 5.00 -22.56 8.57
C LEU A 121 3.72 -21.80 8.21
N ASN A 122 3.05 -21.29 9.24
CA ASN A 122 2.00 -20.31 9.04
C ASN A 122 2.63 -18.95 8.70
N ALA A 123 2.26 -18.38 7.55
CA ALA A 123 2.76 -17.09 7.08
C ALA A 123 2.56 -15.94 8.10
N ASN A 124 1.52 -16.03 8.94
CA ASN A 124 1.22 -15.01 9.94
C ASN A 124 2.23 -14.98 11.10
N ASP A 125 2.89 -16.10 11.38
CA ASP A 125 3.78 -16.25 12.53
C ASP A 125 5.26 -16.01 12.18
N VAL A 126 5.59 -16.00 10.88
CA VAL A 126 6.96 -15.88 10.33
C VAL A 126 7.73 -14.74 10.98
N THR A 127 7.17 -13.53 10.98
CA THR A 127 7.88 -12.36 11.54
C THR A 127 8.15 -12.52 13.03
N TYR A 128 7.20 -13.06 13.79
CA TYR A 128 7.37 -13.26 15.23
C TYR A 128 8.41 -14.35 15.51
N LEU A 129 8.30 -15.52 14.86
CA LEU A 129 9.23 -16.63 15.02
C LEU A 129 10.67 -16.24 14.66
N PHE A 130 10.83 -15.42 13.61
CA PHE A 130 12.16 -14.94 13.22
C PHE A 130 12.74 -14.05 14.32
N LEU A 131 11.94 -13.13 14.88
CA LEU A 131 12.38 -12.25 15.95
C LEU A 131 12.69 -13.01 17.24
N GLU A 132 11.84 -13.95 17.63
CA GLU A 132 12.04 -14.78 18.83
C GLU A 132 13.37 -15.55 18.74
N ARG A 133 13.66 -16.12 17.56
CA ARG A 133 14.90 -16.85 17.28
C ARG A 133 16.15 -15.97 17.31
N HIS A 134 16.07 -14.73 16.83
CA HIS A 134 17.23 -13.86 16.60
C HIS A 134 17.36 -12.68 17.58
N SER A 135 16.48 -12.55 18.56
CA SER A 135 16.55 -11.46 19.56
C SER A 135 17.87 -11.47 20.33
N ASP A 136 18.49 -12.63 20.52
CA ASP A 136 19.83 -12.77 21.13
C ASP A 136 20.93 -12.04 20.34
N ILE A 137 20.79 -11.95 19.01
CA ILE A 137 21.73 -11.21 18.17
C ILE A 137 21.56 -9.70 18.39
N GLY A 138 20.32 -9.24 18.55
CA GLY A 138 20.04 -7.85 18.93
C GLY A 138 20.65 -7.47 20.28
N VAL A 139 20.62 -8.38 21.26
CA VAL A 139 21.31 -8.20 22.55
C VAL A 139 22.82 -8.08 22.35
N LYS A 140 23.42 -8.99 21.58
CA LYS A 140 24.87 -8.94 21.26
C LYS A 140 25.26 -7.63 20.57
N PHE A 141 24.46 -7.17 19.62
CA PHE A 141 24.68 -5.90 18.92
C PHE A 141 24.71 -4.71 19.89
N LEU A 142 23.73 -4.62 20.81
CA LEU A 142 23.70 -3.56 21.81
C LEU A 142 24.84 -3.65 22.83
N SER A 143 25.28 -4.86 23.18
CA SER A 143 26.45 -5.05 24.05
C SER A 143 27.75 -4.62 23.38
N ALA A 144 27.91 -4.84 22.07
CA ALA A 144 29.07 -4.40 21.31
C ALA A 144 29.18 -2.86 21.21
N LEU A 145 28.06 -2.15 21.36
CA LEU A 145 28.00 -0.68 21.38
C LEU A 145 28.24 -0.09 22.79
N ASP A 146 28.56 -0.92 23.79
CA ASP A 146 28.76 -0.54 25.19
C ASP A 146 27.53 0.17 25.81
N VAL A 147 26.34 -0.12 25.29
CA VAL A 147 25.07 0.49 25.72
C VAL A 147 24.44 -0.30 26.89
N THR A 148 24.98 -1.48 27.21
CA THR A 148 24.40 -2.39 28.20
C THR A 148 25.35 -2.63 29.38
N ASN A 149 24.92 -2.21 30.58
CA ASN A 149 25.60 -2.57 31.83
C ASN A 149 25.41 -4.07 32.13
N VAL A 150 26.44 -4.71 32.66
CA VAL A 150 26.58 -6.15 33.00
C VAL A 150 25.40 -6.76 33.78
N PHE A 151 24.57 -5.93 34.42
CA PHE A 151 23.46 -6.35 35.29
C PHE A 151 22.18 -6.84 34.57
N LEU A 152 22.04 -6.65 33.26
CA LEU A 152 20.77 -6.95 32.56
C LEU A 152 20.71 -8.32 31.88
N ASN A 153 21.80 -9.10 31.88
CA ASN A 153 22.00 -10.25 30.99
C ASN A 153 20.95 -11.38 31.04
N ALA A 154 20.17 -11.53 32.11
CA ALA A 154 19.20 -12.63 32.23
C ALA A 154 17.87 -12.39 31.49
N HIS A 155 17.47 -11.13 31.26
CA HIS A 155 16.16 -10.79 30.68
C HIS A 155 16.21 -9.85 29.46
N MET A 156 17.42 -9.60 28.94
CA MET A 156 17.59 -8.71 27.79
C MET A 156 16.96 -9.27 26.52
N LYS A 157 16.94 -10.60 26.35
CA LYS A 157 16.33 -11.23 25.18
C LYS A 157 14.83 -10.93 25.13
N GLU A 158 14.12 -11.18 26.22
CA GLU A 158 12.68 -10.97 26.32
C GLU A 158 12.35 -9.48 26.22
N PHE A 159 13.18 -8.61 26.80
CA PHE A 159 13.02 -7.16 26.66
C PHE A 159 13.19 -6.70 25.21
N ILE A 160 14.23 -7.15 24.50
CA ILE A 160 14.44 -6.81 23.10
C ILE A 160 13.32 -7.38 22.23
N LEU A 161 12.92 -8.63 22.44
CA LEU A 161 11.79 -9.22 21.73
C LEU A 161 10.51 -8.37 21.94
N GLY A 162 10.20 -8.02 23.19
CA GLY A 162 9.04 -7.17 23.52
C GLY A 162 9.13 -5.79 22.87
N PHE A 163 10.28 -5.12 22.98
CA PHE A 163 10.52 -3.81 22.35
C PHE A 163 10.31 -3.87 20.84
N VAL A 164 10.85 -4.89 20.19
CA VAL A 164 10.84 -5.07 18.75
C VAL A 164 9.43 -5.44 18.24
N VAL A 165 8.73 -6.35 18.93
CA VAL A 165 7.35 -6.72 18.61
C VAL A 165 6.41 -5.52 18.77
N VAL A 166 6.51 -4.78 19.88
CA VAL A 166 5.72 -3.55 20.10
C VAL A 166 6.07 -2.49 19.05
N GLY A 167 7.35 -2.35 18.68
CA GLY A 167 7.81 -1.46 17.61
C GLY A 167 7.14 -1.76 16.26
N LEU A 168 7.11 -3.04 15.86
CA LEU A 168 6.41 -3.47 14.65
C LEU A 168 4.90 -3.24 14.73
N MET A 169 4.26 -3.60 15.85
CA MET A 169 2.83 -3.37 16.03
C MET A 169 2.48 -1.88 15.95
N SER A 170 3.34 -1.03 16.52
CA SER A 170 3.23 0.43 16.44
C SER A 170 3.32 0.93 14.99
N ALA A 171 4.29 0.42 14.22
CA ALA A 171 4.43 0.75 12.79
C ALA A 171 3.21 0.32 11.96
N LEU A 172 2.64 -0.87 12.23
CA LEU A 172 1.40 -1.33 11.59
C LEU A 172 0.22 -0.40 11.93
N MET A 173 0.13 0.02 13.20
CA MET A 173 -0.93 0.92 13.67
C MET A 173 -0.88 2.28 12.96
N SER A 174 0.30 2.84 12.69
CA SER A 174 0.43 4.12 11.96
C SER A 174 -0.23 4.09 10.57
N SER A 175 -0.06 2.98 9.84
CA SER A 175 -0.68 2.82 8.52
C SER A 175 -2.19 2.68 8.63
N GLY A 176 -2.66 1.86 9.60
CA GLY A 176 -4.09 1.67 9.88
C GLY A 176 -4.79 2.97 10.26
N ASP A 177 -4.19 3.76 11.14
CA ASP A 177 -4.69 5.07 11.56
C ASP A 177 -4.80 6.04 10.38
N SER A 178 -3.78 6.07 9.52
CA SER A 178 -3.75 6.92 8.33
C SER A 178 -4.89 6.55 7.36
N PHE A 179 -5.08 5.25 7.07
CA PHE A 179 -6.14 4.79 6.18
C PHE A 179 -7.54 5.03 6.74
N LEU A 180 -7.77 4.72 8.03
CA LEU A 180 -9.05 4.97 8.70
C LEU A 180 -9.39 6.46 8.70
N ASN A 181 -8.43 7.32 9.00
CA ASN A 181 -8.62 8.77 8.97
C ASN A 181 -8.92 9.26 7.56
N LEU A 182 -8.23 8.75 6.54
CA LEU A 182 -8.44 9.13 5.14
C LEU A 182 -9.83 8.75 4.65
N VAL A 183 -10.25 7.49 4.84
CA VAL A 183 -11.59 7.02 4.46
C VAL A 183 -12.67 7.81 5.20
N SER A 184 -12.46 8.13 6.48
CA SER A 184 -13.39 8.94 7.26
C SER A 184 -13.50 10.38 6.73
N ILE A 185 -12.37 11.02 6.42
CA ILE A 185 -12.36 12.39 5.87
C ILE A 185 -13.03 12.42 4.50
N SER A 186 -12.67 11.49 3.61
CA SER A 186 -13.28 11.38 2.29
C SER A 186 -14.78 11.12 2.40
N ALA A 187 -15.22 10.15 3.21
CA ALA A 187 -16.63 9.88 3.39
C ALA A 187 -17.40 11.11 3.89
N VAL A 188 -16.90 11.81 4.91
CA VAL A 188 -17.60 13.00 5.43
C VAL A 188 -17.56 14.15 4.45
N ARG A 189 -16.42 14.48 3.84
CA ARG A 189 -16.34 15.63 2.93
C ARG A 189 -17.06 15.39 1.62
N ASP A 190 -16.94 14.19 1.05
CA ASP A 190 -17.50 13.86 -0.26
C ASP A 190 -19.01 13.58 -0.16
N PHE A 191 -19.49 12.91 0.91
CA PHE A 191 -20.94 12.68 1.09
C PHE A 191 -21.67 13.87 1.76
N ALA A 192 -21.10 14.53 2.77
CA ALA A 192 -21.78 15.65 3.44
C ALA A 192 -21.78 16.93 2.58
N GLY A 193 -20.76 17.11 1.73
CA GLY A 193 -20.69 18.21 0.76
C GLY A 193 -21.61 18.05 -0.46
N TRP A 194 -22.06 16.82 -0.77
CA TRP A 194 -22.85 16.54 -1.97
C TRP A 194 -24.27 17.12 -1.93
N ARG A 195 -24.88 17.30 -0.75
CA ARG A 195 -26.30 17.72 -0.65
C ARG A 195 -26.57 19.12 -0.12
N LYS A 196 -25.62 19.81 0.53
CA LYS A 196 -25.90 21.14 1.11
C LYS A 196 -24.70 22.08 1.00
N LYS A 197 -24.83 23.07 0.11
CA LYS A 197 -23.91 24.21 -0.04
C LYS A 197 -23.78 25.07 1.24
N SER A 198 -24.61 24.83 2.27
CA SER A 198 -24.68 25.61 3.51
C SER A 198 -24.43 24.85 4.83
N SER A 199 -24.18 23.52 4.80
CA SER A 199 -24.04 22.74 6.06
C SER A 199 -22.61 22.52 6.54
N LEU A 200 -21.60 23.13 5.89
CA LEU A 200 -20.19 22.96 6.22
C LEU A 200 -19.57 24.17 6.94
N THR A 201 -20.38 24.99 7.60
CA THR A 201 -19.89 26.21 8.27
C THR A 201 -19.33 25.90 9.67
N ASP A 202 -19.86 24.86 10.35
CA ASP A 202 -19.42 24.51 11.69
C ASP A 202 -18.33 23.43 11.69
N LYS A 203 -17.08 23.86 11.87
CA LYS A 203 -15.91 22.98 12.01
C LYS A 203 -16.14 21.90 13.07
N LYS A 204 -16.84 22.21 14.17
CA LYS A 204 -17.09 21.28 15.28
C LYS A 204 -17.97 20.11 14.83
N GLN A 205 -18.99 20.38 14.01
CA GLN A 205 -19.87 19.35 13.47
C GLN A 205 -19.14 18.43 12.50
N ILE A 206 -18.27 18.98 11.64
CA ILE A 206 -17.44 18.19 10.71
C ILE A 206 -16.51 17.25 11.47
N TYR A 207 -15.80 17.74 12.51
CA TYR A 207 -14.95 16.88 13.33
C TYR A 207 -15.73 15.78 14.05
N LYS A 208 -16.94 16.06 14.52
CA LYS A 208 -17.81 15.05 15.13
C LYS A 208 -18.19 13.96 14.11
N GLN A 209 -18.59 14.36 12.90
CA GLN A 209 -18.92 13.42 11.82
C GLN A 209 -17.72 12.56 11.41
N ILE A 210 -16.52 13.16 11.30
CA ILE A 210 -15.29 12.41 10.97
C ILE A 210 -15.04 11.34 12.03
N ARG A 211 -15.13 11.67 13.32
CA ARG A 211 -14.93 10.70 14.42
C ARG A 211 -15.95 9.55 14.37
N ILE A 212 -17.22 9.85 14.10
CA ILE A 212 -18.27 8.84 13.97
C ILE A 212 -17.97 7.93 12.76
N ALA A 213 -17.61 8.50 11.61
CA ALA A 213 -17.23 7.73 10.43
C ALA A 213 -16.02 6.82 10.72
N THR A 214 -15.02 7.31 11.46
CA THR A 214 -13.85 6.51 11.88
C THR A 214 -14.25 5.28 12.69
N ILE A 215 -15.17 5.44 13.65
CA ILE A 215 -15.66 4.31 14.46
C ILE A 215 -16.39 3.30 13.57
N ILE A 216 -17.28 3.78 12.69
CA ILE A 216 -18.05 2.90 11.78
C ILE A 216 -17.13 2.12 10.84
N PHE A 217 -16.22 2.80 10.14
CA PHE A 217 -15.26 2.14 9.25
C PHE A 217 -14.29 1.24 10.01
N GLY A 218 -13.94 1.58 11.25
CA GLY A 218 -13.15 0.72 12.14
C GLY A 218 -13.84 -0.61 12.43
N PHE A 219 -15.12 -0.59 12.80
CA PHE A 219 -15.90 -1.82 13.01
C PHE A 219 -16.08 -2.64 11.73
N ILE A 220 -16.31 -1.99 10.59
CA ILE A 220 -16.40 -2.68 9.29
C ILE A 220 -15.05 -3.34 8.95
N ALA A 221 -13.94 -2.61 9.10
CA ALA A 221 -12.60 -3.15 8.84
C ALA A 221 -12.27 -4.32 9.78
N LEU A 222 -12.61 -4.22 11.07
CA LEU A 222 -12.45 -5.31 12.03
C LEU A 222 -13.28 -6.54 11.64
N GLY A 223 -14.55 -6.34 11.27
CA GLY A 223 -15.41 -7.42 10.80
C GLY A 223 -14.85 -8.11 9.55
N MET A 224 -14.36 -7.34 8.57
CA MET A 224 -13.71 -7.88 7.38
C MET A 224 -12.42 -8.64 7.73
N ALA A 225 -11.61 -8.13 8.66
CA ALA A 225 -10.37 -8.77 9.09
C ALA A 225 -10.59 -10.12 9.79
N LEU A 226 -11.70 -10.27 10.53
CA LEU A 226 -12.05 -11.52 11.21
C LEU A 226 -12.66 -12.58 10.28
N VAL A 227 -13.33 -12.16 9.21
CA VAL A 227 -14.04 -13.07 8.29
C VAL A 227 -13.13 -13.55 7.15
N LEU A 228 -12.14 -12.75 6.75
CA LEU A 228 -11.38 -12.99 5.53
C LEU A 228 -9.98 -13.56 5.84
N PRO A 229 -9.72 -14.85 5.55
CA PRO A 229 -8.51 -15.54 6.01
C PRO A 229 -7.22 -15.15 5.27
N LYS A 230 -7.31 -14.48 4.11
CA LYS A 230 -6.15 -14.18 3.24
C LYS A 230 -5.99 -12.69 2.98
N ILE A 231 -5.20 -12.03 3.84
CA ILE A 231 -4.94 -10.58 3.78
C ILE A 231 -4.25 -10.17 2.48
N VAL A 232 -3.30 -10.98 1.99
CA VAL A 232 -2.57 -10.70 0.75
C VAL A 232 -3.50 -10.71 -0.46
N ASP A 233 -4.41 -11.68 -0.53
CA ASP A 233 -5.37 -11.78 -1.64
C ASP A 233 -6.30 -10.58 -1.68
N LEU A 234 -6.80 -10.15 -0.51
CA LEU A 234 -7.58 -8.92 -0.37
C LEU A 234 -6.82 -7.67 -0.83
N MET A 235 -5.56 -7.55 -0.42
CA MET A 235 -4.72 -6.41 -0.80
C MET A 235 -4.54 -6.36 -2.31
N VAL A 236 -4.25 -7.50 -2.95
CA VAL A 236 -4.09 -7.59 -4.41
C VAL A 236 -5.37 -7.19 -5.12
N VAL A 237 -6.53 -7.72 -4.70
CA VAL A 237 -7.83 -7.38 -5.31
C VAL A 237 -8.19 -5.90 -5.11
N GLY A 238 -7.91 -5.35 -3.92
CA GLY A 238 -8.12 -3.94 -3.63
C GLY A 238 -7.27 -3.03 -4.52
N ILE A 239 -5.97 -3.29 -4.60
CA ILE A 239 -5.02 -2.54 -5.45
C ILE A 239 -5.42 -2.67 -6.93
N ALA A 240 -5.75 -3.87 -7.38
CA ALA A 240 -6.20 -4.17 -8.73
C ALA A 240 -7.43 -3.32 -9.11
N THR A 241 -8.38 -3.14 -8.19
CA THR A 241 -9.57 -2.30 -8.43
C THR A 241 -9.23 -0.82 -8.56
N ILE A 242 -8.21 -0.34 -7.84
CA ILE A 242 -7.75 1.06 -7.93
C ILE A 242 -7.26 1.38 -9.35
N VAL A 243 -6.70 0.40 -10.07
CA VAL A 243 -6.15 0.60 -11.43
C VAL A 243 -7.19 1.16 -12.41
N ILE A 244 -8.50 0.94 -12.20
CA ILE A 244 -9.57 1.50 -13.04
C ILE A 244 -9.56 3.03 -13.07
N PHE A 245 -9.10 3.69 -12.00
CA PHE A 245 -9.06 5.16 -11.93
C PHE A 245 -7.85 5.76 -12.64
N VAL A 246 -6.86 4.95 -13.01
CA VAL A 246 -5.58 5.41 -13.57
C VAL A 246 -5.75 6.25 -14.83
N PRO A 247 -6.57 5.86 -15.83
CA PRO A 247 -6.71 6.64 -17.06
C PRO A 247 -7.22 8.06 -16.81
N ILE A 248 -8.12 8.21 -15.84
CA ILE A 248 -8.72 9.51 -15.49
C ILE A 248 -7.75 10.35 -14.69
N THR A 249 -6.99 9.74 -13.78
CA THR A 249 -5.92 10.44 -13.06
C THR A 249 -4.88 10.98 -14.05
N PHE A 250 -4.46 10.21 -15.05
CA PHE A 250 -3.58 10.73 -16.09
C PHE A 250 -4.21 11.86 -16.91
N LEU A 251 -5.49 11.72 -17.29
CA LEU A 251 -6.21 12.79 -17.98
C LEU A 251 -6.21 14.09 -17.16
N ALA A 252 -6.43 14.00 -15.84
CA ALA A 252 -6.42 15.13 -14.92
C ALA A 252 -5.03 15.75 -14.73
N LEU A 253 -3.96 14.96 -14.85
CA LEU A 253 -2.59 15.47 -14.76
C LEU A 253 -2.10 16.12 -16.06
N ILE A 254 -2.66 15.74 -17.21
CA ILE A 254 -2.22 16.22 -18.54
C ILE A 254 -3.07 17.40 -19.04
N LYS A 255 -4.36 17.45 -18.69
CA LYS A 255 -5.29 18.48 -19.18
C LYS A 255 -5.80 19.36 -18.05
N ASP A 256 -5.65 20.67 -18.20
CA ASP A 256 -6.16 21.65 -17.24
C ASP A 256 -7.71 21.70 -17.23
N ASP A 257 -8.34 21.46 -18.38
CA ASP A 257 -9.80 21.54 -18.52
C ASP A 257 -10.54 20.21 -18.26
N VAL A 258 -10.24 19.55 -17.14
CA VAL A 258 -10.76 18.20 -16.85
C VAL A 258 -12.29 18.13 -16.79
N TYR A 259 -12.93 19.21 -16.32
CA TYR A 259 -14.39 19.26 -16.14
C TYR A 259 -15.18 19.07 -17.44
N LYS A 260 -14.58 19.42 -18.58
CA LYS A 260 -15.18 19.25 -19.91
C LYS A 260 -15.44 17.76 -20.22
N TYR A 261 -14.61 16.88 -19.68
CA TYR A 261 -14.66 15.43 -19.93
C TYR A 261 -15.39 14.65 -18.83
N ARG A 262 -16.16 15.31 -17.95
CA ARG A 262 -16.81 14.66 -16.81
C ARG A 262 -17.65 13.44 -17.19
N LYS A 263 -18.44 13.53 -18.28
CA LYS A 263 -19.26 12.41 -18.75
C LYS A 263 -18.40 11.23 -19.22
N ALA A 264 -17.35 11.51 -20.01
CA ALA A 264 -16.41 10.50 -20.47
C ALA A 264 -15.68 9.82 -19.29
N ALA A 265 -15.30 10.59 -18.27
CA ALA A 265 -14.69 10.07 -17.05
C ALA A 265 -15.65 9.13 -16.29
N ILE A 266 -16.91 9.51 -16.10
CA ILE A 266 -17.89 8.65 -15.42
C ILE A 266 -18.11 7.34 -16.20
N TYR A 267 -18.27 7.40 -17.52
CA TYR A 267 -18.44 6.19 -18.34
C TYR A 267 -17.20 5.28 -18.32
N SER A 268 -16.00 5.87 -18.30
CA SER A 268 -14.73 5.14 -18.16
C SER A 268 -14.64 4.38 -16.83
N ILE A 269 -14.96 5.03 -15.69
CA ILE A 269 -14.98 4.36 -14.37
C ILE A 269 -16.02 3.25 -14.33
N LEU A 270 -17.25 3.55 -14.76
CA LEU A 270 -18.35 2.59 -14.67
C LEU A 270 -18.10 1.36 -15.55
N SER A 271 -17.64 1.57 -16.79
CA SER A 271 -17.31 0.46 -17.69
C SER A 271 -16.14 -0.38 -17.15
N GLY A 272 -15.07 0.26 -16.67
CA GLY A 272 -13.96 -0.44 -16.03
C GLY A 272 -14.39 -1.24 -14.80
N PHE A 273 -15.24 -0.65 -13.94
CA PHE A 273 -15.77 -1.33 -12.75
C PHE A 273 -16.62 -2.55 -13.10
N VAL A 274 -17.55 -2.41 -14.06
CA VAL A 274 -18.40 -3.52 -14.51
C VAL A 274 -17.55 -4.64 -15.10
N VAL A 275 -16.58 -4.30 -15.96
CA VAL A 275 -15.67 -5.29 -16.56
C VAL A 275 -14.84 -5.98 -15.47
N ASN A 276 -14.26 -5.23 -14.52
CA ASN A 276 -13.52 -5.83 -13.42
C ASN A 276 -14.37 -6.81 -12.62
N LEU A 277 -15.61 -6.42 -12.29
CA LEU A 277 -16.53 -7.28 -11.53
C LEU A 277 -16.87 -8.56 -12.31
N VAL A 278 -17.17 -8.45 -13.60
CA VAL A 278 -17.49 -9.61 -14.46
C VAL A 278 -16.32 -10.57 -14.55
N PHE A 279 -15.11 -10.07 -14.83
CA PHE A 279 -13.92 -10.90 -14.93
C PHE A 279 -13.45 -11.45 -13.58
N PHE A 280 -13.67 -10.71 -12.49
CA PHE A 280 -13.39 -11.19 -11.14
C PHE A 280 -14.31 -12.36 -10.80
N VAL A 281 -15.62 -12.21 -11.00
CA VAL A 281 -16.60 -13.29 -10.78
C VAL A 281 -16.29 -14.48 -11.68
N TRP A 282 -15.97 -14.25 -12.96
CA TRP A 282 -15.55 -15.31 -13.87
C TRP A 282 -14.32 -16.05 -13.35
N GLY A 283 -13.26 -15.33 -12.96
CA GLY A 283 -12.04 -15.95 -12.45
C GLY A 283 -12.23 -16.66 -11.10
N THR A 284 -13.26 -16.32 -10.33
CA THR A 284 -13.63 -17.07 -9.13
C THR A 284 -14.40 -18.36 -9.42
N ILE A 285 -15.17 -18.40 -10.51
CA ILE A 285 -15.99 -19.57 -10.90
C ILE A 285 -15.18 -20.55 -11.78
N ALA A 286 -14.34 -20.02 -12.68
CA ALA A 286 -13.53 -20.77 -13.65
C ALA A 286 -12.03 -20.40 -13.51
N PRO A 287 -11.39 -20.77 -12.38
CA PRO A 287 -10.00 -20.41 -12.12
C PRO A 287 -9.00 -20.99 -13.13
N ASP A 288 -9.32 -22.13 -13.77
CA ASP A 288 -8.46 -22.76 -14.79
C ASP A 288 -8.31 -21.91 -16.06
N GLN A 289 -9.24 -20.98 -16.31
CA GLN A 289 -9.22 -20.11 -17.49
C GLN A 289 -8.59 -18.75 -17.20
N MET A 290 -8.82 -18.19 -16.02
CA MET A 290 -8.32 -16.88 -15.64
C MET A 290 -8.24 -16.73 -14.13
N GLU A 291 -7.10 -16.27 -13.63
CA GLU A 291 -6.98 -15.91 -12.23
C GLU A 291 -7.81 -14.67 -11.91
N ALA A 292 -8.66 -14.73 -10.88
CA ALA A 292 -9.47 -13.60 -10.43
C ALA A 292 -8.64 -12.32 -10.17
N LYS A 293 -7.39 -12.48 -9.72
CA LYS A 293 -6.45 -11.37 -9.46
C LYS A 293 -6.05 -10.59 -10.71
N SER A 294 -6.21 -11.17 -11.91
CA SER A 294 -5.88 -10.55 -13.19
C SER A 294 -7.03 -9.75 -13.80
N SER A 295 -8.19 -9.71 -13.16
CA SER A 295 -9.41 -9.02 -13.65
C SER A 295 -9.23 -7.54 -13.93
N PHE A 296 -8.25 -6.89 -13.28
CA PHE A 296 -7.97 -5.46 -13.48
C PHE A 296 -7.38 -5.14 -14.85
N ILE A 297 -6.72 -6.11 -15.51
CA ILE A 297 -6.08 -5.88 -16.81
C ILE A 297 -7.13 -5.54 -17.88
N PRO A 298 -8.15 -6.39 -18.15
CA PRO A 298 -9.20 -6.03 -19.09
C PRO A 298 -10.00 -4.80 -18.63
N ALA A 299 -10.21 -4.64 -17.32
CA ALA A 299 -10.89 -3.48 -16.76
C ALA A 299 -10.17 -2.15 -17.07
N PHE A 300 -8.85 -2.11 -16.89
CA PHE A 300 -8.03 -0.95 -17.22
C PHE A 300 -8.06 -0.64 -18.71
N ILE A 301 -7.97 -1.66 -19.56
CA ILE A 301 -8.00 -1.50 -21.02
C ILE A 301 -9.33 -0.87 -21.43
N VAL A 302 -10.46 -1.42 -20.96
CA VAL A 302 -11.79 -0.88 -21.28
C VAL A 302 -11.97 0.53 -20.73
N ALA A 303 -11.60 0.79 -19.47
CA ALA A 303 -11.65 2.12 -18.89
C ALA A 303 -10.84 3.13 -19.73
N SER A 304 -9.64 2.76 -20.18
CA SER A 304 -8.77 3.59 -21.00
C SER A 304 -9.38 3.86 -22.37
N LEU A 305 -9.90 2.83 -23.05
CA LEU A 305 -10.52 2.96 -24.37
C LEU A 305 -11.76 3.85 -24.33
N VAL A 306 -12.66 3.61 -23.37
CA VAL A 306 -13.87 4.43 -23.19
C VAL A 306 -13.52 5.89 -22.93
N LEU A 307 -12.47 6.14 -22.12
CA LEU A 307 -12.02 7.50 -21.87
C LEU A 307 -11.46 8.17 -23.13
N LEU A 308 -10.57 7.49 -23.85
CA LEU A 308 -9.96 8.01 -25.08
C LEU A 308 -10.99 8.32 -26.15
N VAL A 309 -11.95 7.41 -26.34
CA VAL A 309 -13.08 7.58 -27.25
C VAL A 309 -13.94 8.78 -26.82
N GLY A 310 -14.32 8.85 -25.55
CA GLY A 310 -15.11 9.96 -25.02
C GLY A 310 -14.41 11.33 -25.12
N VAL A 311 -13.08 11.37 -24.94
CA VAL A 311 -12.27 12.58 -25.11
C VAL A 311 -12.20 12.99 -26.58
N ARG A 312 -12.14 12.04 -27.52
CA ARG A 312 -12.12 12.32 -28.97
C ARG A 312 -13.46 12.85 -29.47
N PHE A 313 -14.58 12.21 -29.12
CA PHE A 313 -15.92 12.68 -29.54
C PHE A 313 -16.19 14.11 -29.09
N TRP A 314 -15.76 14.49 -27.89
CA TRP A 314 -15.93 15.85 -27.39
C TRP A 314 -15.06 16.89 -28.11
N LYS A 315 -13.93 16.49 -28.71
CA LYS A 315 -13.12 17.37 -29.57
C LYS A 315 -13.79 17.63 -30.92
N THR A 316 -14.43 16.62 -31.50
CA THR A 316 -15.05 16.69 -32.83
C THR A 316 -16.28 17.59 -32.84
N ASP A 317 -17.14 17.48 -31.80
CA ASP A 317 -18.34 18.32 -31.63
C ASP A 317 -18.05 19.84 -31.64
N LYS A 318 -16.82 20.23 -31.32
CA LYS A 318 -16.39 21.63 -31.27
C LYS A 318 -15.74 22.13 -32.55
N GLN A 319 -15.16 21.24 -33.37
CA GLN A 319 -14.61 21.62 -34.68
C GLN A 319 -15.73 21.81 -35.72
N ASP A 320 -16.79 20.99 -35.65
CA ASP A 320 -17.94 21.12 -36.55
C ASP A 320 -18.89 22.27 -36.14
N GLY A 321 -18.89 22.68 -34.88
CA GLY A 321 -19.73 23.78 -34.36
C GLY A 321 -19.17 25.20 -34.55
N SER A 322 -17.92 25.36 -35.02
CA SER A 322 -17.30 26.67 -35.28
C SER A 322 -17.18 27.04 -36.76
N GLY A 323 -17.74 26.23 -37.67
CA GLY A 323 -17.71 26.43 -39.12
C GLY A 323 -19.00 27.01 -39.74
N GLY A 324 -19.92 27.56 -38.93
CA GLY A 324 -21.19 28.05 -39.42
C GLY A 324 -21.70 29.25 -38.62
N LYS A 325 -21.12 30.41 -38.90
CA LYS A 325 -21.73 31.75 -38.80
C LYS A 325 -20.74 32.72 -39.45
N ASP A 326 -20.84 32.76 -40.78
CA ASP A 326 -20.57 34.00 -41.54
C ASP A 326 -21.54 35.10 -41.06
#